data_AF-A0A6B2SBT5-F1
#
_entry.id   AF-A0A6B2SBT5-F1
#
_cell.length_a   1.000
_cell.length_b   1.000
_cell.length_c   1.000
_cell.angle_alpha   90.00
_cell.angle_beta   90.00
_cell.angle_gamma   90.00
#
_symmetry.space_group_name_H-M   'P 1'
#
loop_
_entity.id
_entity.type
_entity.pdbx_description
1 polymer ?
#
loop_
_entity_poly.entity_id
_entity_poly.type
_entity_poly.pdbx_seq_one_letter_code
_entity_poly.pdbx_strand_id
1 'polypeptide(L)' 'MRIVIAGGHGQIALRLERLLAARGDEVAGLIRNAG' A
#
# COMPACT_ATOMS: atom_id res chain seq x y z
N MET A 1 -10.49 -6.46 4.24
CA MET A 1 -9.65 -7.58 3.73
C MET A 1 -8.18 -7.24 3.95
N ARG A 2 -7.27 -8.22 3.96
CA ARG A 2 -5.81 -7.94 4.02
C ARG A 2 -5.24 -7.84 2.61
N ILE A 3 -4.64 -6.70 2.26
CA ILE A 3 -4.12 -6.40 0.92
C ILE A 3 -2.62 -6.08 1.01
N VAL A 4 -1.84 -6.57 0.04
CA VAL A 4 -0.40 -6.27 -0.07
C VAL A 4 -0.12 -5.59 -1.40
N ILE A 5 0.58 -4.45 -1.37
CA ILE A 5 0.98 -3.70 -2.58
C ILE A 5 2.47 -3.91 -2.84
N ALA A 6 2.80 -4.52 -3.99
CA ALA A 6 4.17 -4.57 -4.47
C ALA A 6 4.61 -3.20 -5.00
N GLY A 7 5.75 -2.70 -4.53
CA GLY A 7 6.22 -1.35 -4.84
C GLY A 7 5.58 -0.28 -3.97
N GLY A 8 5.44 -0.55 -2.66
CA GLY A 8 4.75 0.30 -1.68
C GLY A 8 5.24 1.75 -1.59
N HIS A 9 6.44 2.05 -2.10
CA HIS A 9 7.01 3.39 -2.15
C HIS A 9 6.55 4.24 -3.36
N GLY A 10 5.86 3.64 -4.33
CA GLY A 10 5.42 4.34 -5.53
C GLY A 10 4.29 5.31 -5.26
N GLN A 11 4.22 6.40 -6.03
CA GLN A 11 3.14 7.40 -5.89
C GLN A 11 1.73 6.77 -6.02
N ILE A 12 1.59 5.80 -6.94
CA ILE A 12 0.34 5.06 -7.11
C ILE A 12 0.04 4.20 -5.88
N ALA A 13 1.04 3.52 -5.31
CA ALA A 13 0.88 2.70 -4.12
C ALA A 13 0.40 3.53 -2.92
N LEU A 14 1.02 4.68 -2.69
CA LEU A 14 0.63 5.61 -1.62
C LEU A 14 -0.79 6.15 -1.81
N ARG A 15 -1.20 6.44 -3.05
CA ARG A 15 -2.58 6.87 -3.33
C ARG A 15 -3.57 5.74 -3.12
N LEU A 16 -3.24 4.53 -3.59
CA LEU A 16 -4.07 3.34 -3.47
C LEU A 16 -4.26 2.92 -2.01
N GLU A 17 -3.19 2.96 -1.22
CA GLU A 17 -3.20 2.66 0.22
C GLU A 17 -4.23 3.53 0.96
N ARG A 18 -4.26 4.84 0.68
CA ARG A 18 -5.26 5.76 1.28
C ARG A 18 -6.70 5.40 0.90
N LEU A 19 -6.94 5.01 -0.35
CA LEU A 19 -8.28 4.65 -0.81
C LEU A 19 -8.75 3.33 -0.19
N LEU A 20 -7.85 2.36 -0.07
CA LEU A 20 -8.13 1.06 0.55
C LEU A 20 -8.34 1.20 2.07
N ALA A 21 -7.50 1.99 2.75
CA ALA A 21 -7.68 2.30 4.16
C ALA A 21 -9.02 3.01 4.42
N ALA A 22 -9.40 3.97 3.57
CA ALA A 22 -10.69 4.65 3.67
C ALA A 22 -11.89 3.71 3.47
N ARG A 23 -11.69 2.56 2.80
CA ARG A 23 -12.70 1.51 2.65
C ARG A 23 -12.72 0.51 3.82
N GLY A 24 -11.81 0.66 4.80
CA GLY A 24 -11.68 -0.25 5.95
C GLY A 24 -10.82 -1.48 5.68
N ASP A 25 -10.01 -1.48 4.61
CA ASP A 25 -9.07 -2.55 4.35
C ASP A 25 -7.76 -2.36 5.12
N GLU A 26 -7.17 -3.47 5.58
CA GLU A 26 -5.84 -3.49 6.17
C GLU A 26 -4.82 -3.68 5.04
N VAL A 27 -3.87 -2.76 4.90
CA VAL A 27 -2.96 -2.69 3.76
C VAL A 27 -1.51 -2.72 4.24
N ALA A 28 -0.65 -3.46 3.54
CA ALA A 28 0.79 -3.43 3.74
C ALA A 28 1.52 -3.17 2.42
N GLY A 29 2.54 -2.32 2.45
CA GLY A 29 3.44 -2.08 1.33
C GLY A 29 4.65 -3.00 1.36
N LEU A 30 4.95 -3.65 0.23
CA LEU A 30 6.21 -4.36 0.01
C LEU A 30 7.16 -3.45 -0.78
N ILE A 31 8.32 -3.15 -0.20
CA ILE A 31 9.38 -2.38 -0.85
C ILE A 31 10.63 -3.26 -0.98
N ARG A 32 11.36 -3.09 -2.09
CA ARG A 32 12.54 -3.91 -2.39
C ARG A 32 13.76 -3.51 -1.55
N ASN A 33 13.89 -2.22 -1.25
CA ASN A 33 14.96 -1.66 -0.43
C ASN A 33 14.35 -0.51 0.37
N ALA A 34 14.53 -0.54 1.69
CA ALA A 34 14.02 0.47 2.62
C ALA A 34 15.04 1.59 2.90
N GLY A 35 16.10 1.66 2.08
CA GLY A 35 17.25 2.54 2.21
C GLY A 35 16.92 3.95 2.65
#